data_AF-A0A836S6T6-F1
#
_entry.id   AF-A0A836S6T6-F1
#
_cell.length_a   1.000
_cell.length_b   1.000
_cell.length_c   1.000
_cell.angle_alpha   90.00
_cell.angle_beta   90.00
_cell.angle_gamma   90.00
#
_symmetry.space_group_name_H-M   'P 1'
#
loop_
_entity.id
_entity.type
_entity.pdbx_description
1 polymer ?
#
loop_
_entity_poly.entity_id
_entity_poly.type
_entity_poly.pdbx_seq_one_letter_code
_entity_poly.pdbx_strand_id
1 'polypeptide(L)'
;MPSIVPKVIATDAALALIEKLKQKHGPLMFHQSGGCCDGSAPFCFADGEFIVGDQDVHLGDIGGCAFYIGELQYEYWKHTQLIIDVISGRGGMSLESSEGVRFLTRSRLFTDEEWATIEQTI
;
A
#
# COMPACT_ATOMS: atom_id res chain seq x y z
N MET A 1 16.07 13.16 17.06
CA MET A 1 14.97 12.18 17.22
C MET A 1 15.01 11.35 15.96
N PRO A 2 15.19 10.02 16.00
CA PRO A 2 15.22 9.25 14.78
C PRO A 2 13.83 9.40 14.14
N SER A 3 13.80 10.07 13.00
CA SER A 3 12.59 10.22 12.19
C SER A 3 12.27 8.83 11.68
N ILE A 4 11.33 8.13 12.33
CA ILE A 4 10.85 6.83 11.83
C ILE A 4 10.22 7.12 10.48
N VAL A 5 10.95 6.82 9.41
CA VAL A 5 10.46 7.05 8.06
C VAL A 5 9.54 5.89 7.71
N PRO A 6 8.22 6.13 7.56
CA PRO A 6 7.30 5.06 7.19
C PRO A 6 7.65 4.56 5.79
N LYS A 7 7.68 3.23 5.62
CA LYS A 7 7.92 2.58 4.33
C LYS A 7 6.75 2.77 3.35
N VAL A 8 5.55 2.95 3.89
CA VAL A 8 4.33 3.23 3.14
C VAL A 8 3.58 4.40 3.76
N ILE A 9 3.10 5.30 2.92
CA ILE A 9 2.22 6.41 3.29
C ILE A 9 1.04 6.47 2.33
N ALA A 10 -0.04 7.12 2.74
CA ALA A 10 -1.20 7.39 1.89
C ALA A 10 -1.46 8.89 1.82
N THR A 11 -1.94 9.37 0.66
CA THR A 11 -2.37 10.77 0.51
C THR A 11 -3.72 10.99 1.19
N ASP A 12 -4.05 12.25 1.53
CA ASP A 12 -5.36 12.59 2.13
C ASP A 12 -6.55 12.07 1.30
N ALA A 13 -6.43 12.09 -0.01
CA ALA A 13 -7.46 11.57 -0.91
C ALA A 13 -7.60 10.04 -0.78
N ALA A 14 -6.48 9.31 -0.69
CA ALA A 14 -6.50 7.87 -0.46
C ALA A 14 -7.04 7.54 0.94
N LEU A 15 -6.67 8.30 1.98
CA LEU A 15 -7.18 8.14 3.33
C LEU A 15 -8.70 8.36 3.41
N ALA A 16 -9.22 9.41 2.77
CA ALA A 16 -10.65 9.66 2.71
C ALA A 16 -11.43 8.53 2.02
N LEU A 17 -10.86 7.95 0.96
CA LEU A 17 -11.44 6.78 0.29
C LEU A 17 -11.40 5.54 1.19
N ILE A 18 -10.26 5.28 1.86
CA ILE A 18 -10.11 4.18 2.82
C ILE A 18 -11.19 4.29 3.90
N GLU A 19 -11.36 5.46 4.52
CA GLU A 19 -12.39 5.67 5.54
C GLU A 19 -13.80 5.40 5.01
N LYS A 20 -14.11 5.87 3.80
CA LYS A 20 -15.41 5.63 3.16
C LYS A 20 -15.67 4.15 2.92
N LEU A 21 -14.67 3.44 2.38
CA LEU A 21 -14.77 2.00 2.16
C LEU A 21 -14.88 1.25 3.49
N LYS A 22 -14.14 1.68 4.52
CA LYS A 22 -14.19 1.08 5.86
C LYS A 22 -15.57 1.19 6.49
N GLN A 23 -16.23 2.35 6.34
CA GLN A 23 -17.59 2.53 6.84
C GLN A 23 -18.61 1.63 6.14
N LYS A 24 -18.37 1.29 4.87
CA LYS A 24 -19.29 0.49 4.04
C LYS A 24 -19.06 -1.01 4.14
N HIS A 25 -17.79 -1.44 4.20
CA HIS A 25 -17.36 -2.83 4.11
C HIS A 25 -16.73 -3.37 5.40
N GLY A 26 -16.35 -2.49 6.34
CA GLY A 26 -15.68 -2.87 7.59
C GLY A 26 -14.15 -2.76 7.50
N PRO A 27 -13.39 -3.52 8.31
CA PRO A 27 -11.92 -3.50 8.23
C PRO A 27 -11.45 -3.93 6.83
N LEU A 28 -10.41 -3.26 6.32
CA LEU A 28 -9.87 -3.49 4.98
C LEU A 28 -8.37 -3.81 5.08
N MET A 29 -7.88 -4.50 4.07
CA MET A 29 -6.47 -4.79 3.86
C MET A 29 -6.06 -4.43 2.43
N PHE A 30 -4.80 -4.05 2.28
CA PHE A 30 -4.20 -3.75 1.00
C PHE A 30 -3.20 -4.83 0.64
N HIS A 31 -3.25 -5.28 -0.61
CA HIS A 31 -2.28 -6.22 -1.14
C HIS A 31 -1.75 -5.77 -2.49
N GLN A 32 -0.43 -5.75 -2.62
CA GLN A 32 0.26 -5.49 -3.87
C GLN A 32 1.04 -6.73 -4.30
N SER A 33 0.38 -7.56 -5.11
CA SER A 33 1.01 -8.70 -5.79
C SER A 33 1.83 -8.21 -6.99
N GLY A 34 3.14 -8.49 -7.02
CA GLY A 34 4.04 -8.11 -8.11
C GLY A 34 3.81 -8.84 -9.46
N GLY A 35 2.63 -9.40 -9.70
CA GLY A 35 2.33 -10.22 -10.86
C GLY A 35 0.94 -9.97 -11.42
N CYS A 36 0.82 -9.02 -12.36
CA CYS A 36 0.02 -9.11 -13.58
C CYS A 36 0.08 -7.76 -14.32
N CYS A 37 0.72 -7.72 -15.50
CA CYS A 37 0.74 -6.73 -16.60
C CYS A 37 0.82 -5.20 -16.34
N ASP A 38 0.46 -4.68 -15.17
CA ASP A 38 0.45 -3.26 -14.81
C ASP A 38 1.20 -2.99 -13.48
N GLY A 39 1.48 -4.03 -12.67
CA GLY A 39 2.47 -4.10 -11.57
C GLY A 39 2.46 -3.05 -10.45
N SER A 40 1.57 -2.06 -10.50
CA SER A 40 1.74 -0.78 -9.80
C SER A 40 0.51 -0.30 -9.02
N ALA A 41 -0.61 -1.02 -9.08
CA ALA A 41 -1.81 -0.67 -8.33
C ALA A 41 -1.99 -1.61 -7.14
N PRO A 42 -2.16 -1.07 -5.92
CA PRO A 42 -2.49 -1.89 -4.77
C PRO A 42 -3.99 -2.23 -4.84
N PHE A 43 -4.33 -3.48 -4.55
CA PHE A 43 -5.71 -3.92 -4.46
C PHE A 43 -6.20 -3.75 -3.03
N CYS A 44 -7.42 -3.22 -2.89
CA CYS A 44 -8.11 -3.10 -1.61
C CYS A 44 -9.12 -4.25 -1.46
N PHE A 45 -8.96 -5.04 -0.41
CA PHE A 45 -9.81 -6.17 -0.05
C PHE A 45 -10.40 -5.97 1.36
N ALA A 46 -11.47 -6.68 1.69
CA ALA A 46 -11.90 -6.76 3.08
C ALA A 46 -10.84 -7.50 3.91
N ASP A 47 -10.66 -7.11 5.17
CA ASP A 47 -9.71 -7.76 6.08
C ASP A 47 -10.00 -9.26 6.18
N GLY A 48 -8.97 -10.08 5.92
CA GLY A 48 -9.07 -11.54 5.90
C GLY A 48 -9.66 -12.15 4.62
N GLU A 49 -10.08 -11.36 3.64
CA GLU A 49 -10.59 -11.87 2.35
C GLU A 49 -9.46 -12.31 1.42
N PHE A 50 -8.30 -11.66 1.51
CA PHE A 50 -7.09 -12.07 0.81
C PHE A 50 -6.18 -12.88 1.75
N ILE A 51 -5.80 -14.08 1.32
CA ILE A 51 -4.87 -14.94 2.06
C ILE A 51 -3.44 -14.49 1.74
N VAL A 52 -2.82 -13.77 2.67
CA VAL A 52 -1.38 -13.49 2.61
C VAL A 52 -0.59 -14.78 2.82
N GLY A 53 0.35 -15.05 1.93
CA GLY A 53 1.27 -16.16 2.02
C GLY A 53 2.56 -15.81 2.75
N ASP A 54 3.44 -16.79 2.90
CA ASP A 54 4.76 -16.63 3.54
C ASP A 54 5.66 -15.62 2.79
N GLN A 55 5.41 -15.47 1.49
CA GLN A 55 6.10 -14.54 0.61
C GLN A 55 5.49 -13.13 0.63
N ASP A 56 4.54 -12.82 1.51
CA ASP A 56 3.96 -11.48 1.62
C ASP A 56 4.53 -10.74 2.83
N VAL A 57 5.13 -9.59 2.56
CA VAL A 57 5.78 -8.74 3.56
C VAL A 57 4.79 -7.65 3.98
N HIS A 58 4.54 -7.55 5.29
CA HIS A 58 3.81 -6.42 5.84
C HIS A 58 4.69 -5.17 5.80
N LEU A 59 4.30 -4.19 4.99
CA LEU A 59 5.06 -2.95 4.81
C LEU A 59 4.71 -1.89 5.88
N GLY A 60 3.47 -1.90 6.35
CA GLY A 60 2.94 -0.99 7.36
C GLY A 60 1.46 -0.69 7.15
N ASP A 61 0.92 0.20 7.98
CA ASP A 61 -0.50 0.50 8.04
C ASP A 61 -0.83 1.87 7.43
N ILE A 62 -1.81 1.91 6.51
CA ILE A 62 -2.34 3.14 5.91
C ILE A 62 -3.81 3.34 6.26
N GLY A 63 -4.21 4.49 6.83
CA GLY A 63 -5.60 4.72 7.23
C GLY A 63 -6.15 3.69 8.23
N GLY A 64 -5.25 3.02 8.97
CA GLY A 64 -5.59 1.89 9.84
C GLY A 64 -5.99 0.63 9.08
N CYS A 65 -5.36 0.36 7.94
CA CYS A 65 -5.47 -0.84 7.14
C CYS A 65 -4.06 -1.37 6.84
N ALA A 66 -3.85 -2.67 7.04
CA ALA A 66 -2.55 -3.29 6.81
C ALA A 66 -2.23 -3.35 5.32
N PHE A 67 -1.00 -2.98 4.95
CA PHE A 67 -0.51 -3.01 3.58
C PHE A 67 0.55 -4.12 3.41
N TYR A 68 0.23 -5.07 2.54
CA TYR A 68 1.09 -6.19 2.21
C TYR A 68 1.63 -6.07 0.79
N ILE A 69 2.87 -6.48 0.61
CA ILE A 69 3.54 -6.51 -0.69
C ILE A 69 4.29 -7.82 -0.83
N GLY A 70 4.28 -8.42 -2.03
CA GLY A 70 5.04 -9.65 -2.26
C GLY A 70 6.55 -9.43 -2.06
N GLU A 71 7.25 -10.40 -1.48
CA GLU A 71 8.68 -10.36 -1.10
C GLU A 71 9.58 -9.95 -2.27
N LEU A 72 9.35 -10.52 -3.46
CA LEU A 72 10.09 -10.16 -4.67
C LEU A 72 9.92 -8.69 -5.05
N GLN A 73 8.71 -8.14 -4.85
CA GLN A 73 8.43 -6.73 -5.11
C GLN A 73 9.01 -5.87 -3.98
N TYR A 74 8.92 -6.32 -2.73
CA TYR A 74 9.54 -5.66 -1.58
C TYR A 74 11.05 -5.51 -1.79
N GLU A 75 11.76 -6.56 -2.20
CA GLU A 75 13.21 -6.50 -2.45
C GLU A 75 13.59 -5.46 -3.50
N TYR A 76 12.74 -5.23 -4.48
CA TYR A 76 12.94 -4.18 -5.49
C TYR A 76 12.60 -2.77 -4.98
N TRP A 77 11.61 -2.65 -4.10
CA TRP A 77 11.09 -1.36 -3.61
C TRP A 77 11.56 -1.01 -2.19
N LYS A 78 12.37 -1.83 -1.54
CA LYS A 78 12.82 -1.61 -0.14
C LYS A 78 13.52 -0.27 0.04
N HIS A 79 14.24 0.18 -0.99
CA HIS A 79 14.93 1.48 -1.04
C HIS A 79 14.01 2.65 -1.41
N THR A 80 12.70 2.43 -1.48
CA THR A 80 11.69 3.43 -1.85
C THR A 80 10.57 3.51 -0.82
N GLN A 81 10.09 4.73 -0.59
CA GLN A 81 8.83 4.99 0.09
C GLN A 81 7.67 4.76 -0.87
N LEU A 82 6.75 3.87 -0.49
CA LEU A 82 5.48 3.70 -1.19
C LEU A 82 4.53 4.82 -0.78
N ILE A 83 3.94 5.49 -1.76
CA ILE A 83 2.96 6.54 -1.58
C ILE A 83 1.70 6.10 -2.29
N ILE A 84 0.69 5.72 -1.50
CA ILE A 84 -0.60 5.28 -1.99
C ILE A 84 -1.46 6.51 -2.24
N ASP A 85 -1.78 6.71 -3.51
CA ASP A 85 -2.60 7.81 -4.00
C ASP A 85 -3.90 7.25 -4.59
N VAL A 86 -4.88 8.11 -4.85
CA VAL A 86 -6.12 7.72 -5.53
C VAL A 86 -6.31 8.58 -6.77
N ILE A 87 -6.68 7.93 -7.86
CA ILE A 87 -6.99 8.62 -9.11
C ILE A 87 -8.38 8.20 -9.60
N SER A 88 -9.05 9.11 -10.29
CA SER A 88 -10.29 8.79 -10.99
C SER A 88 -10.02 7.86 -12.18
N GLY A 89 -10.73 6.74 -12.22
CA GLY A 89 -10.53 5.70 -13.20
C GLY A 89 -11.28 4.43 -12.82
N ARG A 90 -11.65 3.61 -13.81
CA ARG A 90 -12.16 2.27 -13.52
C ARG A 90 -11.02 1.41 -13.00
N GLY A 91 -11.02 1.16 -11.68
CA GLY A 91 -10.27 0.05 -11.08
C GLY A 91 -10.76 -1.29 -11.61
N GLY A 92 -9.93 -2.31 -11.48
CA GLY A 92 -10.31 -3.69 -11.82
C GLY A 92 -11.27 -4.30 -10.79
N MET A 93 -10.87 -5.41 -10.18
CA MET A 93 -11.68 -6.19 -9.22
C MET A 93 -11.69 -5.64 -7.78
N SER A 94 -11.26 -4.41 -7.52
CA SER A 94 -11.19 -3.86 -6.16
C SER A 94 -12.51 -3.25 -5.66
N LEU A 95 -12.63 -3.10 -4.34
CA LEU A 95 -13.80 -2.47 -3.70
C LEU A 95 -14.02 -1.00 -4.11
N GLU A 96 -12.96 -0.26 -4.42
CA GLU A 96 -13.08 1.14 -4.86
C GLU A 96 -13.69 1.32 -6.27
N SER A 97 -13.80 0.25 -7.07
CA SER A 97 -14.38 0.33 -8.42
C SER A 97 -15.83 0.81 -8.40
N SER A 98 -16.57 0.56 -7.31
CA SER A 98 -17.93 1.10 -7.12
C SER A 98 -17.96 2.62 -7.01
N GLU A 99 -16.86 3.24 -6.60
CA GLU A 99 -16.71 4.69 -6.43
C GLU A 99 -16.14 5.35 -7.71
N GLY A 100 -15.81 4.58 -8.74
CA GLY A 100 -15.26 5.09 -10.00
C GLY A 100 -13.82 5.61 -9.89
N VAL A 101 -13.10 5.18 -8.87
CA VAL A 101 -11.70 5.53 -8.59
C VAL A 101 -10.86 4.25 -8.48
N ARG A 102 -9.53 4.40 -8.54
CA ARG A 102 -8.58 3.32 -8.28
C ARG A 102 -7.43 3.82 -7.43
N PHE A 103 -6.86 2.94 -6.61
CA PHE A 103 -5.60 3.26 -5.95
C PHE A 103 -4.43 3.23 -6.95
N LEU A 104 -3.44 4.05 -6.66
CA LEU A 104 -2.21 4.23 -7.42
C LEU A 104 -1.04 4.15 -6.44
N THR A 105 -0.15 3.17 -6.59
CA THR A 105 1.11 3.17 -5.84
C THR A 105 2.12 4.01 -6.60
N ARG A 106 2.63 5.05 -5.94
CA ARG A 106 3.82 5.79 -6.38
C ARG A 106 4.99 5.37 -5.51
N SER A 107 6.19 5.40 -6.06
CA SER A 107 7.43 5.26 -5.28
C SER A 107 8.21 6.55 -5.29
N ARG A 108 8.87 6.80 -4.16
CA ARG A 108 9.91 7.81 -4.01
C ARG A 108 11.16 7.11 -3.47
N LEU A 109 12.33 7.35 -4.05
CA LEU A 109 13.59 6.89 -3.46
C LEU A 109 13.80 7.55 -2.09
N PHE A 110 14.20 6.76 -1.10
CA PHE A 110 14.69 7.30 0.16
C PHE A 110 15.97 8.08 -0.08
N THR A 111 16.17 9.19 0.64
CA THR A 111 17.49 9.81 0.69
C THR A 111 18.45 8.93 1.48
N ASP A 112 19.76 9.10 1.30
CA ASP A 112 20.78 8.35 2.03
C ASP A 112 20.59 8.43 3.56
N GLU A 113 20.12 9.58 4.07
CA GLU A 113 19.80 9.79 5.49
C GLU A 113 18.58 8.97 5.96
N GLU A 114 17.54 8.90 5.14
CA GLU A 114 16.33 8.11 5.42
C GLU A 114 16.65 6.60 5.37
N TRP A 115 17.40 6.17 4.35
CA TRP A 115 17.80 4.78 4.19
C TRP A 115 18.69 4.28 5.32
N ALA A 116 19.68 5.08 5.75
CA ALA A 116 20.55 4.75 6.89
C ALA A 116 19.80 4.60 8.21
N THR A 117 18.63 5.24 8.35
CA THR A 117 17.76 5.10 9.53
C THR A 117 16.93 3.81 9.47
N ILE A 118 16.45 3.43 8.28
CA ILE A 118 15.67 2.21 8.06
C ILE A 118 16.54 0.95 8.21
N GLU A 119 17.75 0.94 7.65
CA GLU A 119 18.67 -0.22 7.77
C GLU A 119 19.11 -0.48 9.22
N GLN A 120 19.20 0.55 10.05
CA GLN A 120 19.59 0.39 11.46
C GLN A 120 18.50 -0.21 12.36
N THR A 121 17.29 -0.40 11.84
CA THR A 121 16.15 -0.92 12.63
C THR A 121 15.91 -2.44 12.41
N ILE A 122 16.77 -3.11 11.62
CA ILE A 122 16.68 -4.55 11.33
C ILE A 122 17.70 -5.34 12.16
#